data_AF-E2AYC4-F1
#
_entry.id   AF-E2AYC4-F1
#
_cell.length_a   1.000
_cell.length_b   1.000
_cell.length_c   1.000
_cell.angle_alpha   90.00
_cell.angle_beta   90.00
_cell.angle_gamma   90.00
#
_symmetry.space_group_name_H-M   'P 1'
#
loop_
_entity.id
_entity.type
_entity.pdbx_description
1 polymer ?
#
loop_
_entity_poly.entity_id
_entity_poly.type
_entity_poly.pdbx_seq_one_letter_code
_entity_poly.pdbx_strand_id
1 'polypeptide(L)'
;KKYAGSIHDQTKETAKEKKLYEKLKALNRYHRRSGAEAILYRKSLERRAQVTEPTQKPPNMSKCVFTEGGVKCGERTLPSAKHCRKHILKDQHQVLFKACGAVRSDVECHEPVPVIFDSHVSFI
;
A
#
# COMPACT_ATOMS: atom_id res chain seq x y z
N LYS A 1 3.82 -54.40 4.88
CA LYS A 1 3.26 -53.77 3.65
C LYS A 1 3.10 -52.26 3.93
N LYS A 2 4.04 -51.41 3.48
CA LYS A 2 3.90 -49.94 3.61
C LYS A 2 2.95 -49.46 2.51
N TYR A 3 1.69 -49.21 2.87
CA TYR A 3 0.73 -48.53 1.99
C TYR A 3 1.01 -47.03 2.10
N ALA A 4 1.75 -46.48 1.15
CA ALA A 4 2.10 -45.07 1.13
C ALA A 4 1.15 -44.32 0.20
N GLY A 5 0.30 -43.46 0.77
CA GLY A 5 -0.53 -42.52 0.01
C GLY A 5 0.28 -41.41 -0.68
N SER A 6 1.58 -41.30 -0.37
CA SER A 6 2.51 -40.35 -0.99
C SER A 6 3.31 -41.02 -2.10
N ILE A 7 3.32 -40.41 -3.30
CA ILE A 7 4.16 -40.87 -4.42
C ILE A 7 5.66 -40.80 -4.10
N HIS A 8 6.06 -40.00 -3.10
CA HIS A 8 7.45 -39.83 -2.70
C HIS A 8 7.99 -41.06 -1.98
N ASP A 9 7.15 -41.72 -1.18
CA ASP A 9 7.51 -42.85 -0.32
C ASP A 9 7.49 -44.20 -1.04
N GLN A 10 7.13 -44.23 -2.33
CA GLN A 10 7.19 -45.43 -3.16
C GLN A 10 8.65 -45.83 -3.43
N THR A 11 8.98 -47.11 -3.25
CA THR A 11 10.28 -47.71 -3.63
C THR A 11 10.48 -47.61 -5.14
N LYS A 12 11.71 -47.28 -5.59
CA LYS A 12 12.04 -46.94 -6.99
C LYS A 12 13.31 -47.67 -7.43
N GLU A 13 13.28 -48.99 -7.36
CA GLU A 13 14.46 -49.84 -7.61
C GLU A 13 14.68 -50.06 -9.10
N THR A 14 13.60 -50.15 -9.89
CA THR A 14 13.68 -50.41 -11.33
C THR A 14 13.57 -49.15 -12.18
N ALA A 15 14.15 -49.19 -13.39
CA ALA A 15 14.05 -48.09 -14.36
C ALA A 15 12.60 -47.78 -14.78
N LYS A 16 11.71 -48.78 -14.77
CA LYS A 16 10.28 -48.62 -15.07
C LYS A 16 9.56 -47.84 -13.97
N GLU A 17 9.84 -48.14 -12.70
CA GLU A 17 9.27 -47.44 -11.55
C GLU A 17 9.73 -45.97 -11.49
N LYS A 18 11.00 -45.69 -11.83
CA LYS A 18 11.52 -44.33 -11.93
C LYS A 18 10.75 -43.49 -12.97
N LYS A 19 10.51 -44.05 -14.18
CA LYS A 19 9.70 -43.38 -15.22
C LYS A 19 8.26 -43.14 -14.79
N LEU A 20 7.64 -44.11 -14.11
CA LEU A 20 6.28 -43.97 -13.59
C LEU A 20 6.20 -42.85 -12.55
N TYR A 21 7.19 -42.77 -11.66
CA TYR A 21 7.29 -41.70 -10.67
C TYR A 21 7.44 -40.31 -11.31
N GLU A 22 8.28 -40.17 -12.33
CA GLU A 22 8.43 -38.90 -13.06
C GLU A 22 7.11 -38.45 -13.69
N LYS A 23 6.37 -39.39 -14.29
CA LYS A 23 5.04 -39.11 -14.86
C LYS A 23 4.05 -38.64 -13.78
N LEU A 24 4.02 -39.32 -12.62
CA LEU A 24 3.18 -38.92 -11.49
C LEU A 24 3.59 -37.55 -10.92
N LYS A 25 4.89 -37.28 -10.83
CA LYS A 25 5.43 -36.00 -10.37
C LYS A 25 5.05 -34.86 -11.32
N ALA A 26 5.10 -35.09 -12.64
CA ALA A 26 4.66 -34.12 -13.63
C ALA A 26 3.16 -33.79 -13.50
N LEU A 27 2.32 -34.80 -13.25
CA LEU A 27 0.87 -34.63 -13.09
C LEU A 27 0.49 -33.79 -11.86
N ASN A 28 1.31 -33.72 -10.81
CA ASN A 28 1.05 -32.86 -9.65
C ASN A 28 0.98 -31.37 -10.00
N ARG A 29 1.62 -30.95 -11.10
CA ARG A 29 1.58 -29.56 -11.56
C ARG A 29 0.58 -29.33 -12.70
N TYR A 30 -0.07 -30.39 -13.21
CA TYR A 30 -0.88 -30.32 -14.43
C TYR A 30 -2.06 -29.35 -14.31
N HIS A 31 -2.76 -29.32 -13.16
CA HIS A 31 -3.85 -28.38 -12.93
C HIS A 31 -3.40 -27.02 -12.37
N ARG A 32 -2.09 -26.81 -12.18
CA ARG A 32 -1.58 -25.56 -11.64
C ARG A 32 -1.41 -24.55 -12.78
N ARG A 33 -2.17 -23.45 -12.71
CA ARG A 33 -2.00 -22.33 -13.65
C ARG A 33 -0.56 -21.86 -13.64
N SER A 34 -0.04 -21.56 -14.82
CA SER A 34 1.35 -21.16 -15.04
C SER A 34 1.43 -19.94 -15.96
N GLY A 35 2.57 -19.24 -15.96
CA GLY A 35 2.80 -18.09 -16.83
C GLY A 35 1.78 -16.95 -16.61
N ALA A 36 1.34 -16.33 -17.71
CA ALA A 36 0.44 -15.18 -17.67
C ALA A 36 -0.91 -15.49 -17.00
N GLU A 37 -1.45 -16.70 -17.18
CA GLU A 37 -2.71 -17.11 -16.58
C GLU A 37 -2.64 -17.11 -15.04
N ALA A 38 -1.52 -17.56 -14.48
CA ALA A 38 -1.30 -17.55 -13.02
C ALA A 38 -1.32 -16.13 -12.46
N ILE A 39 -0.71 -15.17 -13.18
CA ILE A 39 -0.65 -13.76 -12.79
C ILE A 39 -2.06 -13.15 -12.84
N LEU A 40 -2.79 -13.36 -13.94
CA LEU A 40 -4.14 -12.84 -14.11
C LEU A 40 -5.11 -13.41 -13.06
N TYR A 41 -4.99 -14.70 -12.75
CA TYR A 41 -5.79 -15.32 -11.70
C TYR A 41 -5.48 -14.76 -10.31
N ARG A 42 -4.20 -14.55 -9.98
CA ARG A 42 -3.80 -13.91 -8.71
C ARG A 42 -4.38 -12.50 -8.61
N LYS A 43 -4.28 -11.69 -9.67
CA LYS A 43 -4.85 -10.33 -9.71
C LYS A 43 -6.38 -10.35 -9.58
N SER A 44 -7.04 -11.37 -10.14
CA SER A 44 -8.48 -11.57 -9.98
C SER A 44 -8.88 -11.89 -8.54
N LEU A 45 -8.10 -12.73 -7.84
CA LEU A 45 -8.28 -13.02 -6.42
C LEU A 45 -8.12 -11.76 -5.57
N GLU A 46 -7.07 -10.97 -5.81
CA GLU A 46 -6.80 -9.71 -5.12
C GLU A 46 -7.96 -8.72 -5.28
N ARG A 47 -8.48 -8.57 -6.51
CA ARG A 47 -9.66 -7.72 -6.77
C ARG A 47 -10.89 -8.18 -6.00
N ARG A 48 -11.16 -9.49 -5.95
CA ARG A 48 -12.30 -10.01 -5.18
C ARG A 48 -12.13 -9.75 -3.69
N ALA A 49 -10.94 -9.98 -3.15
CA ALA A 49 -10.64 -9.70 -1.75
C ALA A 49 -10.87 -8.23 -1.38
N GLN A 50 -10.50 -7.28 -2.25
CA GLN A 50 -10.77 -5.85 -2.03
C GLN A 50 -12.27 -5.51 -1.97
N VAL A 51 -13.12 -6.26 -2.68
CA VAL A 51 -14.57 -6.01 -2.72
C VAL A 51 -15.30 -6.73 -1.59
N THR A 52 -14.82 -7.91 -1.18
CA THR A 52 -15.49 -8.75 -0.17
C THR A 52 -15.04 -8.45 1.26
N GLU A 53 -13.82 -7.95 1.47
CA GLU A 53 -13.34 -7.55 2.79
C GLU A 53 -13.88 -6.15 3.14
N PRO A 54 -14.48 -5.95 4.33
CA PRO A 54 -14.96 -4.64 4.75
C PRO A 54 -13.77 -3.69 4.82
N THR A 55 -13.74 -2.70 3.92
CA THR A 55 -12.93 -1.47 3.91
C THR A 55 -11.80 -1.51 4.94
N GLN A 56 -10.58 -1.81 4.51
CA GLN A 56 -9.38 -1.66 5.34
C GLN A 56 -9.55 -0.41 6.21
N LYS A 57 -9.54 -0.57 7.54
CA LYS A 57 -9.74 0.54 8.48
C LYS A 57 -8.96 1.73 7.94
N PRO A 58 -9.61 2.90 7.73
CA PRO A 58 -8.92 4.06 7.19
C PRO A 58 -7.64 4.25 8.02
N PRO A 59 -6.49 4.53 7.36
CA PRO A 59 -5.22 4.65 8.06
C PRO A 59 -5.45 5.57 9.26
N ASN A 60 -5.01 5.11 10.43
CA ASN A 60 -5.30 5.76 11.70
C ASN A 60 -4.72 7.18 11.67
N MET A 61 -5.54 8.15 11.28
CA MET A 61 -5.08 9.53 11.06
C MET A 61 -4.82 10.15 12.43
N SER A 62 -3.56 10.52 12.69
CA SER A 62 -3.17 11.19 13.92
C SER A 62 -3.90 12.52 14.09
N LYS A 63 -4.07 12.94 15.36
CA LYS A 63 -4.50 14.29 15.70
C LYS A 63 -3.34 15.26 15.61
N CYS A 64 -3.64 16.53 15.31
CA CYS A 64 -2.65 17.60 15.27
C CYS A 64 -1.89 17.74 16.60
N VAL A 65 -0.57 17.90 16.51
CA VAL A 65 0.30 18.06 17.70
C VAL A 65 0.27 19.46 18.33
N PHE A 66 -0.34 20.44 17.66
CA PHE A 66 -0.39 21.81 18.15
C PHE A 66 -1.23 21.93 19.43
N THR A 67 -0.74 22.72 20.36
CA THR A 67 -1.37 22.97 21.67
C THR A 67 -1.47 24.47 21.89
N GLU A 68 -2.67 24.98 22.13
CA GLU A 68 -2.94 26.39 22.40
C GLU A 68 -3.50 26.53 23.82
N GLY A 69 -2.84 27.32 24.68
CA GLY A 69 -3.28 27.50 26.07
C GLY A 69 -3.39 26.21 26.90
N GLY A 70 -2.62 25.17 26.55
CA GLY A 70 -2.67 23.86 27.20
C GLY A 70 -3.70 22.88 26.62
N VAL A 71 -4.51 23.28 25.63
CA VAL A 71 -5.48 22.42 24.95
C VAL A 71 -4.93 21.95 23.61
N LYS A 72 -4.91 20.61 23.39
CA LYS A 72 -4.46 20.01 22.13
C LYS A 72 -5.51 20.14 21.04
N CYS A 73 -5.06 20.44 19.82
CA CYS A 73 -5.94 20.52 18.66
C CYS A 73 -6.60 19.15 18.36
N GLY A 74 -7.93 19.14 18.23
CA GLY A 74 -8.72 17.94 17.92
C GLY A 74 -8.77 17.57 16.44
N GLU A 75 -8.26 18.43 15.55
CA GLU A 75 -8.30 18.23 14.10
C GLU A 75 -7.32 17.15 13.64
N ARG A 76 -7.65 16.50 12.52
CA ARG A 76 -6.79 15.48 11.91
C ARG A 76 -5.57 16.13 11.26
N THR A 77 -4.44 15.42 11.29
CA THR A 77 -3.23 15.84 10.59
C THR A 77 -3.40 15.74 9.08
N LEU A 78 -2.69 16.60 8.35
CA LEU A 78 -2.51 16.43 6.91
C LEU A 78 -1.67 15.17 6.62
N PRO A 79 -1.81 14.56 5.43
CA PRO A 79 -0.94 13.46 5.02
C PRO A 79 0.54 13.85 5.13
N SER A 80 1.35 12.96 5.69
CA SER A 80 2.79 13.17 5.90
C SER A 80 3.19 14.37 6.77
N ALA A 81 2.26 14.97 7.52
CA ALA A 81 2.54 16.08 8.43
C ALA A 81 2.05 15.79 9.86
N LYS A 82 2.60 16.50 10.85
CA LYS A 82 2.18 16.41 12.26
C LYS A 82 1.08 17.43 12.63
N HIS A 83 0.79 18.36 11.72
CA HIS A 83 -0.12 19.47 11.93
C HIS A 83 -1.35 19.37 11.01
N CYS A 84 -2.49 19.93 11.45
CA CYS A 84 -3.68 20.09 10.61
C CYS A 84 -3.53 21.34 9.72
N ARG A 85 -4.44 21.54 8.77
CA ARG A 85 -4.42 22.72 7.87
C ARG A 85 -4.33 24.03 8.65
N LYS A 86 -5.06 24.19 9.76
CA LYS A 86 -5.07 25.43 10.57
C LYS A 86 -3.71 25.73 11.22
N HIS A 87 -2.96 24.71 11.59
CA HIS A 87 -1.71 24.85 12.36
C HIS A 87 -0.45 24.53 11.55
N ILE A 88 -0.59 24.22 10.27
CA ILE A 88 0.53 23.79 9.44
C ILE A 88 1.63 24.86 9.30
N LEU A 89 1.26 26.13 9.43
CA LEU A 89 2.19 27.27 9.40
C LEU A 89 2.96 27.47 10.73
N LYS A 90 2.63 26.72 11.78
CA LYS A 90 3.35 26.74 13.07
C LYS A 90 4.47 25.70 13.13
N ASP A 91 4.55 24.82 12.13
CA ASP A 91 5.58 23.80 12.03
C ASP A 91 6.87 24.39 11.46
N GLN A 92 7.96 24.31 12.23
CA GLN A 92 9.27 24.84 11.84
C GLN A 92 9.88 24.12 10.63
N HIS A 93 9.47 22.87 10.39
CA HIS A 93 9.98 22.06 9.29
C HIS A 93 9.00 21.99 8.11
N GLN A 94 7.96 22.84 8.10
CA GLN A 94 7.01 22.82 7.00
C GLN A 94 7.60 23.45 5.73
N VAL A 95 7.61 22.66 4.66
CA VAL A 95 8.05 23.08 3.31
C VAL A 95 6.93 23.02 2.27
N LEU A 96 5.82 22.35 2.59
CA LEU A 96 4.72 22.10 1.62
C LEU A 96 3.70 23.24 1.55
N PHE A 97 3.62 24.10 2.57
CA PHE A 97 2.62 25.17 2.67
C PHE A 97 3.29 26.47 3.13
N LYS A 98 2.80 27.59 2.61
CA LYS A 98 3.19 28.95 3.03
C LYS A 98 1.94 29.80 3.32
N ALA A 99 2.11 30.91 4.02
CA ALA A 99 1.04 31.90 4.13
C ALA A 99 0.74 32.52 2.75
N CYS A 100 -0.54 32.77 2.46
CA CYS A 100 -0.97 33.35 1.19
C CYS A 100 -0.25 34.68 0.88
N GLY A 101 -0.16 35.58 1.86
CA GLY A 101 0.54 36.85 1.74
C GLY A 101 -0.16 37.88 0.85
N ALA A 102 -1.36 37.59 0.34
CA ALA A 102 -2.16 38.58 -0.39
C ALA A 102 -2.67 39.66 0.57
N VAL A 103 -2.45 40.93 0.22
CA VAL A 103 -2.97 42.08 0.97
C VAL A 103 -4.28 42.53 0.34
N ARG A 104 -5.34 42.64 1.15
CA ARG A 104 -6.60 43.25 0.74
C ARG A 104 -7.00 44.27 1.79
N SER A 105 -7.13 45.54 1.38
CA SER A 105 -7.54 46.65 2.25
C SER A 105 -6.79 46.68 3.59
N ASP A 106 -5.45 46.66 3.51
CA ASP A 106 -4.51 46.64 4.66
C ASP A 106 -4.57 45.41 5.59
N VAL A 107 -5.29 44.35 5.21
CA VAL A 107 -5.29 43.06 5.91
C VAL A 107 -4.49 42.03 5.11
N GLU A 108 -3.48 41.44 5.74
CA GLU A 108 -2.69 40.34 5.17
C GLU A 108 -3.42 39.01 5.30
N CYS A 109 -3.49 38.25 4.20
CA CYS A 109 -4.05 36.90 4.21
C CYS A 109 -3.04 35.89 4.75
N HIS A 110 -3.37 35.27 5.88
CA HIS A 110 -2.57 34.19 6.50
C HIS A 110 -3.05 32.78 6.13
N GLU A 111 -3.89 32.62 5.10
CA GLU A 111 -4.37 31.28 4.74
C GLU A 111 -3.21 30.40 4.24
N PRO A 112 -3.10 29.14 4.73
CA PRO A 112 -2.09 28.20 4.25
C PRO A 112 -2.37 27.78 2.82
N VAL A 113 -1.51 28.22 1.90
CA VAL A 113 -1.53 27.83 0.48
C VAL A 113 -0.40 26.83 0.20
N PRO A 114 -0.64 25.80 -0.63
CA PRO A 114 0.41 24.87 -1.01
C PRO A 114 1.52 25.60 -1.78
N VAL A 115 2.77 25.26 -1.50
CA VAL A 115 3.90 25.70 -2.30
C VAL A 115 3.91 24.87 -3.58
N ILE A 116 3.58 25.51 -4.70
CA ILE A 116 3.76 24.91 -6.02
C ILE A 116 5.24 25.06 -6.35
N PHE A 117 5.99 23.97 -6.29
CA PHE A 117 7.37 23.95 -6.80
C PHE A 117 7.29 23.87 -8.32
N ASP A 118 7.59 24.98 -8.99
CA ASP A 118 7.68 25.03 -10.44
C ASP A 118 9.01 24.39 -10.87
N SER A 119 9.06 23.06 -10.84
CA SER A 119 10.24 22.29 -11.26
C SER A 119 9.92 21.25 -12.31
N HIS A 120 8.91 21.50 -13.15
CA HIS A 120 8.60 20.66 -14.31
C HIS A 120 8.02 21.49 -15.47
N VAL A 121 8.83 22.41 -16.01
CA VAL A 121 8.69 22.83 -17.42
C VAL A 121 10.07 22.90 -18.07
N SER A 122 10.65 21.71 -18.36
CA SER A 122 11.50 21.44 -19.53
C SER A 122 12.27 20.12 -19.37
N PHE A 123 11.61 19.00 -19.65
CA PHE A 123 12.25 17.80 -20.20
C PHE A 123 11.27 17.19 -21.20
N ILE A 124 11.18 17.83 -22.37
CA ILE A 124 10.82 17.20 -23.64
C ILE A 124 12.13 17.10 -24.41
#